data_AF-A0A3D2FMA2-F1
#
_entry.id   AF-A0A3D2FMA2-F1
#
_cell.length_a   1.000
_cell.length_b   1.000
_cell.length_c   1.000
_cell.angle_alpha   90.00
_cell.angle_beta   90.00
_cell.angle_gamma   90.00
#
_symmetry.space_group_name_H-M   'P 1'
#
loop_
_entity.id
_entity.type
_entity.pdbx_description
1 polymer ?
#
loop_
_entity_poly.entity_id
_entity_poly.type
_entity_poly.pdbx_seq_one_letter_code
_entity_poly.pdbx_strand_id
1 'polypeptide(L)'
;LAEMQNRSNLPNQRGHTPISSPKTELVKKTKTKPIQEFNRSTYMAGVFAYQREDYQTALSKFLSLNLQEAPKKTVENILYWTADAYQQTGQYENALQLLNKISITGTLRIDDALVQKGLLHRKMGNESLAIIAFSNVVSQHPDSEYFRLAKMELKTTDGHQ
;
A
#
# COMPACT_ATOMS: atom_id res chain seq x y z
N LEU A 1 -10.80 3.47 -72.65
CA LEU A 1 -11.77 4.57 -72.78
C LEU A 1 -12.76 4.14 -73.85
N ALA A 2 -14.04 3.90 -73.66
CA ALA A 2 -14.95 3.56 -72.57
C ALA A 2 -16.18 2.96 -73.29
N GLU A 3 -17.01 2.16 -72.61
CA GLU A 3 -18.44 1.81 -72.89
C GLU A 3 -18.69 0.33 -72.54
N MET A 4 -19.14 0.05 -71.32
CA MET A 4 -20.52 0.12 -70.79
C MET A 4 -21.30 -1.18 -71.02
N GLN A 5 -21.47 -1.88 -69.89
CA GLN A 5 -22.14 -3.18 -69.75
C GLN A 5 -23.66 -3.05 -69.81
N ASN A 6 -24.23 -3.77 -70.77
CA ASN A 6 -25.21 -4.86 -70.63
C ASN A 6 -26.23 -4.86 -69.47
N ARG A 7 -27.49 -4.53 -69.83
CA ARG A 7 -28.75 -5.29 -69.71
C ARG A 7 -29.26 -5.87 -68.37
N SER A 8 -30.54 -5.52 -68.17
CA SER A 8 -31.73 -6.37 -67.95
C SER A 8 -32.23 -6.71 -66.54
N ASN A 9 -33.53 -6.42 -66.41
CA ASN A 9 -34.47 -6.70 -65.35
C ASN A 9 -34.73 -8.19 -65.07
N LEU A 10 -35.19 -8.41 -63.82
CA LEU A 10 -35.71 -9.59 -63.11
C LEU A 10 -36.68 -10.51 -63.90
N PRO A 11 -36.88 -11.75 -63.41
CA PRO A 11 -38.08 -11.97 -62.60
C PRO A 11 -37.90 -12.85 -61.34
N ASN A 12 -38.51 -12.36 -60.25
CA ASN A 12 -39.40 -13.02 -59.27
C ASN A 12 -39.36 -14.56 -59.21
N GLN A 13 -39.15 -15.14 -58.01
CA GLN A 13 -40.08 -16.11 -57.39
C GLN A 13 -39.92 -16.12 -55.86
N ARG A 14 -41.07 -16.05 -55.18
CA ARG A 14 -41.25 -16.13 -53.72
C ARG A 14 -41.02 -17.56 -53.23
N GLY A 15 -40.22 -17.71 -52.19
CA GLY A 15 -40.19 -18.88 -51.31
C GLY A 15 -40.03 -18.41 -49.87
N HIS A 16 -40.97 -18.79 -49.01
CA HIS A 16 -41.01 -18.44 -47.60
C HIS A 16 -39.85 -19.03 -46.81
N THR A 17 -39.20 -18.25 -45.95
CA THR A 17 -38.69 -18.67 -44.63
C THR A 17 -38.35 -17.45 -43.76
N PRO A 18 -38.46 -17.54 -42.42
CA PRO A 18 -38.46 -16.40 -41.53
C PRO A 18 -37.05 -15.92 -41.13
N ILE A 19 -37.01 -14.63 -40.79
CA ILE A 19 -35.94 -13.80 -40.25
C ILE A 19 -34.92 -14.58 -39.39
N SER A 20 -33.64 -14.53 -39.77
CA SER A 20 -32.52 -14.62 -38.83
C SER A 20 -31.64 -13.38 -38.97
N SER A 21 -31.59 -12.62 -37.90
CA SER A 21 -30.85 -11.37 -37.71
C SER A 21 -29.33 -11.62 -37.61
N PRO A 22 -28.50 -10.57 -37.74
CA PRO A 22 -27.09 -10.66 -38.15
C PRO A 22 -26.18 -11.35 -37.14
N LYS A 23 -25.16 -12.05 -37.68
CA LYS A 23 -24.03 -12.62 -36.94
C LYS A 23 -23.33 -11.53 -36.12
N THR A 24 -23.41 -11.72 -34.81
CA THR A 24 -22.70 -11.02 -33.76
C THR A 24 -21.19 -11.02 -34.01
N GLU A 25 -20.64 -9.81 -33.99
CA GLU A 25 -19.23 -9.49 -33.91
C GLU A 25 -18.61 -10.19 -32.68
N LEU A 26 -17.52 -10.93 -32.93
CA LEU A 26 -16.83 -11.76 -31.95
C LEU A 26 -16.09 -10.88 -30.93
N VAL A 27 -16.79 -10.46 -29.86
CA VAL A 27 -16.14 -9.92 -28.66
C VAL A 27 -15.37 -11.05 -27.99
N LYS A 28 -14.05 -11.04 -28.16
CA LYS A 28 -13.10 -11.91 -27.44
C LYS A 28 -13.27 -11.67 -25.93
N LYS A 29 -13.87 -12.65 -25.27
CA LYS A 29 -14.05 -12.73 -23.82
C LYS A 29 -12.68 -12.97 -23.16
N THR A 30 -11.92 -11.91 -22.89
CA THR A 30 -10.77 -11.99 -21.99
C THR A 30 -11.29 -12.24 -20.58
N LYS A 31 -10.98 -13.42 -20.03
CA LYS A 31 -11.19 -13.72 -18.61
C LYS A 31 -10.19 -12.90 -17.78
N THR A 32 -10.48 -11.63 -17.52
CA THR A 32 -9.76 -10.86 -16.52
C THR A 32 -10.17 -11.38 -15.14
N LYS A 33 -9.20 -11.82 -14.32
CA LYS A 33 -9.44 -12.09 -12.90
C LYS A 33 -10.10 -10.83 -12.29
N PRO A 34 -11.11 -10.95 -11.42
CA PRO A 34 -11.64 -9.78 -10.71
C PRO A 34 -10.48 -9.07 -10.03
N ILE A 35 -10.31 -7.78 -10.29
CA ILE A 35 -9.39 -6.94 -9.50
C ILE A 35 -9.90 -7.05 -8.08
N GLN A 36 -9.12 -7.66 -7.21
CA GLN A 36 -9.54 -7.89 -5.83
C GLN A 36 -9.47 -6.56 -5.10
N GLU A 37 -10.62 -5.91 -4.93
CA GLU A 37 -10.73 -4.62 -4.25
C GLU A 37 -10.15 -4.67 -2.83
N PHE A 38 -9.60 -3.55 -2.37
CA PHE A 38 -9.07 -3.43 -1.01
C PHE A 38 -10.16 -3.69 0.04
N ASN A 39 -9.92 -4.65 0.94
CA ASN A 39 -10.90 -5.04 1.95
C ASN A 39 -10.99 -4.01 3.09
N ARG A 40 -11.83 -2.99 2.88
CA ARG A 40 -12.06 -1.89 3.84
C ARG A 40 -12.62 -2.37 5.18
N SER A 41 -13.43 -3.42 5.18
CA SER A 41 -14.01 -3.98 6.42
C SER A 41 -12.93 -4.56 7.33
N THR A 42 -12.04 -5.39 6.77
CA THR A 42 -10.89 -5.94 7.50
C THR A 42 -9.96 -4.83 7.99
N TYR A 43 -9.74 -3.80 7.17
CA TYR A 43 -8.94 -2.63 7.57
C TYR A 43 -9.55 -1.92 8.79
N MET A 44 -10.84 -1.58 8.76
CA MET A 44 -11.53 -0.93 9.89
C MET A 44 -11.52 -1.82 11.14
N ALA A 45 -11.72 -3.13 10.99
CA ALA A 45 -11.63 -4.06 12.11
C ALA A 45 -10.22 -4.06 12.76
N GLY A 46 -9.17 -3.98 11.94
CA GLY A 46 -7.79 -3.82 12.43
C GLY A 46 -7.58 -2.49 13.17
N VAL A 47 -8.11 -1.39 12.65
CA VAL A 47 -8.05 -0.07 13.30
C VAL A 47 -8.75 -0.09 14.67
N PHE A 48 -9.96 -0.66 14.76
CA PHE A 48 -10.67 -0.75 16.03
C PHE A 48 -10.00 -1.69 17.04
N ALA A 49 -9.33 -2.75 16.56
CA ALA A 49 -8.52 -3.59 17.44
C ALA A 49 -7.32 -2.80 17.98
N TYR A 50 -6.58 -2.11 17.10
CA TYR A 50 -5.44 -1.28 17.48
C TYR A 50 -5.81 -0.19 18.48
N GLN A 51 -6.92 0.52 18.26
CA GLN A 51 -7.42 1.56 19.18
C GLN A 51 -7.82 1.03 20.57
N ARG A 52 -8.15 -0.25 20.67
CA ARG A 52 -8.46 -0.93 21.94
C ARG A 52 -7.24 -1.62 22.54
N GLU A 53 -6.06 -1.38 21.98
CA GLU A 53 -4.80 -2.02 22.37
C GLU A 53 -4.82 -3.56 22.24
N ASP A 54 -5.78 -4.10 21.48
CA ASP A 54 -5.82 -5.50 21.10
C ASP A 54 -4.85 -5.71 19.92
N TYR A 55 -3.57 -5.63 20.23
CA TYR A 55 -2.48 -5.66 19.25
C TYR A 55 -2.43 -7.01 18.51
N GLN A 56 -2.79 -8.11 19.18
CA GLN A 56 -2.80 -9.43 18.54
C GLN A 56 -3.88 -9.53 17.47
N THR A 57 -5.10 -9.03 17.76
CA THR A 57 -6.16 -8.96 16.74
C THR A 57 -5.82 -7.96 15.65
N ALA A 58 -5.25 -6.79 16.00
CA ALA A 58 -4.83 -5.78 15.03
C ALA A 58 -3.83 -6.35 14.02
N LEU A 59 -2.78 -7.03 14.49
CA LEU A 59 -1.80 -7.73 13.67
C LEU A 59 -2.47 -8.75 12.75
N SER A 60 -3.36 -9.60 13.29
CA SER A 60 -4.09 -10.59 12.50
C SER A 60 -4.88 -9.96 11.36
N LYS A 61 -5.59 -8.85 11.62
CA LYS A 61 -6.37 -8.15 10.58
C LYS A 61 -5.48 -7.48 9.55
N PHE A 62 -4.48 -6.71 9.99
CA PHE A 62 -3.61 -5.97 9.07
C PHE A 62 -2.78 -6.89 8.17
N LEU A 63 -2.20 -7.97 8.70
CA LEU A 63 -1.40 -8.92 7.93
C LEU A 63 -2.22 -9.74 6.93
N SER A 64 -3.55 -9.81 7.11
CA SER A 64 -4.46 -10.48 6.16
C SER A 64 -4.85 -9.59 4.96
N LEU A 65 -4.50 -8.30 4.96
CA LEU A 65 -4.87 -7.37 3.89
C LEU A 65 -3.95 -7.53 2.67
N ASN A 66 -4.54 -7.59 1.49
CA ASN A 66 -3.81 -7.35 0.23
C ASN A 66 -3.66 -5.83 0.02
N LEU A 67 -2.42 -5.36 -0.02
CA LEU A 67 -2.09 -3.93 -0.09
C LEU A 67 -1.86 -3.40 -1.52
N GLN A 68 -1.89 -4.25 -2.55
CA GLN A 68 -1.56 -3.85 -3.93
C GLN A 68 -2.51 -2.77 -4.47
N GLU A 69 -3.80 -2.87 -4.16
CA GLU A 69 -4.85 -1.94 -4.62
C GLU A 69 -5.21 -0.89 -3.56
N ALA A 70 -4.46 -0.81 -2.46
CA ALA A 70 -4.74 0.13 -1.38
C ALA A 70 -4.14 1.52 -1.67
N PRO A 71 -4.82 2.62 -1.28
CA PRO A 71 -4.24 3.95 -1.39
C PRO A 71 -2.91 4.03 -0.62
N LYS A 72 -1.92 4.75 -1.16
CA LYS A 72 -0.58 4.85 -0.56
C LYS A 72 -0.60 5.24 0.92
N LYS A 73 -1.42 6.25 1.28
CA LYS A 73 -1.61 6.67 2.67
C LYS A 73 -2.12 5.54 3.57
N THR A 74 -3.03 4.72 3.06
CA THR A 74 -3.56 3.56 3.78
C THR A 74 -2.50 2.49 3.95
N VAL A 75 -1.69 2.22 2.93
CA VAL A 75 -0.54 1.30 3.03
C VAL A 75 0.43 1.77 4.12
N GLU A 76 0.87 3.03 4.08
CA GLU A 76 1.81 3.57 5.07
C GLU A 76 1.23 3.54 6.49
N ASN A 77 -0.07 3.85 6.66
CA ASN A 77 -0.75 3.71 7.96
C ASN A 77 -0.75 2.27 8.48
N ILE A 78 -1.09 1.29 7.61
CA ILE A 78 -1.12 -0.12 7.99
C ILE A 78 0.28 -0.58 8.41
N LEU A 79 1.31 -0.24 7.64
CA LEU A 79 2.68 -0.59 7.98
C LEU A 79 3.09 0.02 9.32
N TYR A 80 2.75 1.28 9.57
CA TYR A 80 3.06 1.97 10.81
C TYR A 80 2.37 1.33 12.02
N TRP A 81 1.05 1.12 11.97
CA TRP A 81 0.31 0.50 13.08
C TRP A 81 0.70 -0.96 13.29
N THR A 82 1.06 -1.68 12.24
CA THR A 82 1.57 -3.06 12.36
C THR A 82 2.95 -3.05 13.04
N ALA A 83 3.83 -2.10 12.68
CA ALA A 83 5.12 -1.95 13.34
C ALA A 83 4.95 -1.63 14.84
N ASP A 84 4.07 -0.69 15.17
CA ASP A 84 3.78 -0.35 16.57
C ASP A 84 3.18 -1.54 17.33
N ALA A 85 2.19 -2.24 16.76
CA ALA A 85 1.63 -3.45 17.38
C ALA A 85 2.68 -4.55 17.57
N TYR A 86 3.66 -4.68 16.67
CA TYR A 86 4.81 -5.56 16.88
C TYR A 86 5.69 -5.09 18.04
N GLN A 87 5.95 -3.78 18.20
CA GLN A 87 6.68 -3.27 19.36
C GLN A 87 5.94 -3.58 20.67
N GLN A 88 4.63 -3.36 20.70
CA GLN A 88 3.80 -3.58 21.89
C GLN A 88 3.71 -5.06 22.29
N THR A 89 3.94 -5.97 21.34
CA THR A 89 3.99 -7.42 21.57
C THR A 89 5.41 -7.98 21.67
N GLY A 90 6.44 -7.12 21.72
CA GLY A 90 7.84 -7.51 21.90
C GLY A 90 8.55 -8.06 20.64
N GLN A 91 7.92 -7.98 19.47
CA GLN A 91 8.44 -8.48 18.20
C GLN A 91 9.26 -7.38 17.49
N TYR A 92 10.34 -6.93 18.11
CA TYR A 92 11.07 -5.74 17.71
C TYR A 92 11.72 -5.84 16.31
N GLU A 93 12.21 -7.01 15.92
CA GLU A 93 12.81 -7.21 14.60
C GLU A 93 11.76 -7.04 13.48
N ASN A 94 10.55 -7.56 13.69
CA ASN A 94 9.44 -7.40 12.74
C ASN A 94 9.02 -5.93 12.65
N ALA A 95 8.98 -5.23 13.78
CA ALA A 95 8.73 -3.79 13.80
C ALA A 95 9.78 -3.02 12.98
N LEU A 96 11.07 -3.29 13.20
CA LEU A 96 12.17 -2.66 12.46
C LEU A 96 12.09 -2.92 10.96
N GLN A 97 11.71 -4.13 10.51
CA GLN A 97 11.54 -4.42 9.09
C GLN A 97 10.47 -3.52 8.43
N LEU A 98 9.34 -3.32 9.11
CA LEU A 98 8.27 -2.47 8.62
C LEU A 98 8.65 -0.98 8.65
N LEU A 99 9.28 -0.52 9.73
CA LEU A 99 9.76 0.87 9.81
C LEU A 99 10.85 1.15 8.77
N ASN A 100 11.74 0.19 8.51
CA ASN A 100 12.74 0.29 7.44
C ASN A 100 12.06 0.47 6.07
N LYS A 101 11.03 -0.34 5.79
CA LYS A 101 10.25 -0.23 4.56
C LYS A 101 9.61 1.15 4.40
N ILE A 102 9.02 1.70 5.46
CA ILE A 102 8.45 3.05 5.43
C ILE A 102 9.55 4.09 5.19
N SER A 103 10.69 3.99 5.87
CA SER A 103 11.79 4.95 5.72
C SER A 103 12.43 4.96 4.32
N ILE A 104 12.33 3.85 3.57
CA ILE A 104 12.92 3.72 2.23
C ILE A 104 11.92 4.04 1.11
N THR A 105 10.66 3.61 1.27
CA THR A 105 9.65 3.65 0.19
C THR A 105 8.49 4.60 0.44
N GLY A 106 8.35 5.08 1.68
CA GLY A 106 7.27 5.96 2.11
C GLY A 106 7.41 7.36 1.53
N THR A 107 6.36 8.15 1.70
CA THR A 107 6.37 9.59 1.39
C THR A 107 5.66 10.44 2.43
N LEU A 108 4.83 9.83 3.29
CA LEU A 108 4.01 10.56 4.25
C LEU A 108 4.47 10.36 5.69
N ARG A 109 5.18 9.26 5.97
CA ARG A 109 5.55 8.83 7.33
C ARG A 109 7.05 8.52 7.48
N ILE A 110 7.88 9.14 6.65
CA ILE A 110 9.33 8.83 6.67
C ILE A 110 9.93 9.24 8.02
N ASP A 111 9.61 10.44 8.49
CA ASP A 111 10.06 10.98 9.77
C ASP A 111 9.47 10.23 10.96
N ASP A 112 8.17 9.88 10.93
CA ASP A 112 7.55 8.95 11.89
C ASP A 112 8.36 7.65 12.02
N ALA A 113 8.72 7.04 10.87
CA ALA A 113 9.43 5.78 10.86
C ALA A 113 10.88 5.92 11.35
N LEU A 114 11.56 7.01 11.00
CA LEU A 114 12.93 7.28 11.44
C LEU A 114 13.00 7.51 12.95
N VAL A 115 12.09 8.30 13.52
CA VAL A 115 12.10 8.53 14.98
C VAL A 115 11.77 7.24 15.74
N GLN A 116 10.79 6.46 15.28
CA GLN A 116 10.44 5.17 15.88
C GLN A 116 11.59 4.16 15.79
N LYS A 117 12.33 4.13 14.67
CA LYS A 117 13.56 3.33 14.56
C LYS A 117 14.61 3.75 15.58
N GLY A 118 14.82 5.05 15.77
CA GLY A 118 15.77 5.56 16.74
C GLY A 118 15.44 5.09 18.16
N LEU A 119 14.19 5.30 18.57
CA LEU A 119 13.69 4.89 19.89
C LEU A 119 13.78 3.37 20.08
N LEU A 120 13.39 2.60 19.07
CA LEU A 120 13.41 1.13 19.13
C LEU A 120 14.83 0.57 19.17
N HIS A 121 15.75 1.09 18.35
CA HIS A 121 17.15 0.69 18.40
C HIS A 121 17.78 0.97 19.77
N ARG A 122 17.50 2.15 20.36
CA ARG A 122 17.99 2.50 21.70
C ARG A 122 17.40 1.55 22.76
N LYS A 123 16.11 1.25 22.69
CA LYS A 123 15.46 0.27 23.58
C LYS A 123 16.11 -1.12 23.49
N MET A 124 16.61 -1.50 22.31
CA MET A 124 17.32 -2.75 22.07
C MET A 124 18.83 -2.69 22.43
N GLY A 125 19.34 -1.54 22.91
CA GLY A 125 20.77 -1.33 23.19
C GLY A 125 21.63 -1.09 21.95
N ASN A 126 21.02 -0.94 20.77
CA ASN A 126 21.70 -0.70 19.50
C ASN A 126 21.99 0.80 19.31
N GLU A 127 22.81 1.35 20.19
CA GLU A 127 22.98 2.80 20.34
C GLU A 127 23.47 3.50 19.06
N SER A 128 24.44 2.92 18.36
CA SER A 128 24.95 3.48 17.09
C SER A 128 23.85 3.57 16.03
N LEU A 129 22.95 2.58 15.96
CA LEU A 129 21.83 2.59 15.01
C LEU A 129 20.76 3.60 15.41
N ALA A 130 20.57 3.81 16.72
CA ALA A 130 19.67 4.84 17.22
C ALA A 130 20.15 6.25 16.80
N ILE A 131 21.43 6.54 17.02
CA ILE A 131 22.07 7.80 16.63
C ILE A 131 21.93 8.06 15.13
N ILE A 132 22.15 7.04 14.28
CA ILE A 132 21.97 7.18 12.82
C ILE A 132 20.53 7.55 12.49
N ALA A 133 19.55 6.87 13.08
CA ALA A 133 18.14 7.13 12.81
C ALA A 133 17.72 8.55 13.25
N PHE A 134 18.12 9.00 14.44
CA PHE A 134 17.83 10.38 14.90
C PHE A 134 18.57 11.43 14.07
N SER A 135 19.82 11.17 13.65
CA SER A 135 20.57 12.07 12.77
C SER A 135 19.88 12.24 11.41
N ASN A 136 19.26 11.18 10.89
CA ASN A 136 18.47 11.27 9.66
C ASN A 136 17.23 12.15 9.82
N VAL A 137 16.53 12.10 10.97
CA VAL A 137 15.44 13.05 11.26
C VAL A 137 15.95 14.49 11.21
N VAL A 138 17.05 14.78 11.92
CA VAL A 138 17.59 16.15 12.01
C VAL A 138 18.11 16.68 10.67
N SER A 139 18.75 15.84 9.87
CA SER A 139 19.39 16.25 8.61
C SER A 139 18.46 16.25 7.41
N GLN A 140 17.52 15.30 7.34
CA GLN A 140 16.66 15.10 6.15
C GLN A 140 15.24 15.63 6.36
N HIS A 141 14.79 15.79 7.62
CA HIS A 141 13.44 16.24 7.96
C HIS A 141 13.47 17.38 9.00
N PRO A 142 14.10 18.53 8.69
CA PRO A 142 14.25 19.64 9.63
C PRO A 142 12.92 20.33 10.03
N ASP A 143 11.85 20.11 9.25
CA ASP A 143 10.49 20.58 9.47
C ASP A 143 9.59 19.58 10.22
N SER A 144 10.10 18.36 10.47
CA SER A 144 9.39 17.32 11.23
C SER A 144 9.07 17.78 12.66
N GLU A 145 7.90 17.38 13.16
CA GLU A 145 7.55 17.57 14.57
C GLU A 145 8.53 16.86 15.52
N TYR A 146 9.20 15.81 15.05
CA TYR A 146 10.17 15.04 15.81
C TYR A 146 11.58 15.65 15.80
N PHE A 147 11.82 16.75 15.08
CA PHE A 147 13.14 17.37 14.99
C PHE A 147 13.74 17.69 16.36
N ARG A 148 12.93 18.27 17.26
CA ARG A 148 13.36 18.61 18.62
C ARG A 148 13.67 17.38 19.46
N LEU A 149 12.82 16.35 19.37
CA LEU A 149 13.03 15.07 20.06
C LEU A 149 14.34 14.43 19.59
N ALA A 150 14.53 14.29 18.27
CA ALA A 150 15.75 13.71 17.71
C ALA A 150 17.02 14.47 18.13
N LYS A 151 16.99 15.81 18.15
CA LYS A 151 18.10 16.61 18.67
C LYS A 151 18.38 16.38 20.16
N MET A 152 17.36 16.17 20.96
CA MET A 152 17.53 15.88 22.39
C MET A 152 18.16 14.50 22.57
N GLU A 153 17.65 13.48 21.88
CA GLU A 153 18.15 12.10 21.93
C GLU A 153 19.61 11.96 21.45
N LEU A 154 20.09 12.86 20.59
CA LEU A 154 21.49 12.92 20.16
C LEU A 154 22.42 13.60 21.18
N LYS A 155 21.89 14.48 22.03
CA LYS A 155 22.70 15.16 23.06
C LYS A 155 22.87 14.31 24.30
N THR A 156 21.88 13.49 24.63
CA THR A 156 21.95 12.59 25.78
C THR A 156 23.07 11.56 25.65
N THR A 157 23.50 11.24 24.43
CA THR A 157 24.62 10.32 24.18
C THR A 157 25.99 10.94 24.40
N ASP A 158 26.14 12.24 24.15
CA ASP A 158 27.43 12.93 24.27
C ASP A 158 27.85 13.15 25.74
N GLY A 159 26.91 13.05 26.69
CA GLY A 159 27.15 13.25 28.13
C GLY A 159 27.58 11.99 28.90
N HIS A 160 27.73 10.84 28.23
CA HIS A 160 28.08 9.55 28.86
C HIS A 160 29.50 9.07 28.54
N GLN A 161 30.38 9.94 28.04
CA GLN A 161 31.81 9.65 27.84
C GLN A 161 32.67 10.07 29.03
#